data_AF-A0A7C3QJ01-F1
#
_entry.id   AF-A0A7C3QJ01-F1
#
_cell.length_a   1.000
_cell.length_b   1.000
_cell.length_c   1.000
_cell.angle_alpha   90.00
_cell.angle_beta   90.00
_cell.angle_gamma   90.00
#
_symmetry.space_group_name_H-M   'P 1'
#
loop_
_entity.id
_entity.type
_entity.pdbx_description
1 polymer ?
#
loop_
_entity_poly.entity_id
_entity_poly.type
_entity_poly.pdbx_seq_one_letter_code
_entity_poly.pdbx_strand_id
1 'polypeptide(L)'
;LAPAEPRIIGLARVVPTDAADPALAEAPDIEAIGMRVALEYERAQERSAEDVSSENLGYDIRSTAPDGAVRYIEVKARARTGAVALTPNEWLMAQRLGGEYWLYVVEHAATAAELYMVQDPATKLRPDEVVEVVRYVVRDWKEAADGPAAQG
;
A
#
# COMPACT_ATOMS: atom_id res chain seq x y z
N LEU A 1 26.10 -45.91 -17.89
CA LEU A 1 26.71 -45.12 -16.79
C LEU A 1 25.57 -44.47 -16.02
N ALA A 2 25.38 -44.81 -14.74
CA ALA A 2 24.35 -44.18 -13.91
C ALA A 2 24.84 -42.80 -13.44
N PRO A 3 23.97 -41.77 -13.35
CA PRO A 3 24.36 -40.46 -12.86
C PRO A 3 24.79 -40.55 -11.38
N ALA A 4 25.83 -39.80 -11.03
CA ALA A 4 26.33 -39.73 -9.65
C ALA A 4 25.32 -39.03 -8.74
N GLU A 5 25.23 -39.49 -7.49
CA GLU A 5 24.31 -38.93 -6.51
C GLU A 5 24.60 -37.44 -6.23
N PRO A 6 23.55 -36.59 -6.20
CA PRO A 6 23.73 -35.16 -5.97
C PRO A 6 24.24 -34.89 -4.56
N ARG A 7 25.28 -34.06 -4.47
CA ARG A 7 25.83 -33.59 -3.19
C ARG A 7 25.08 -32.35 -2.73
N ILE A 8 24.33 -32.46 -1.64
CA ILE A 8 23.65 -31.31 -1.02
C ILE A 8 24.69 -30.41 -0.35
N ILE A 9 24.76 -29.15 -0.81
CA ILE A 9 25.71 -28.15 -0.33
C ILE A 9 25.07 -27.16 0.67
N GLY A 10 23.74 -27.21 0.84
CA GLY A 10 23.01 -26.43 1.83
C GLY A 10 21.51 -26.74 1.85
N LEU A 11 20.91 -26.71 3.04
CA LEU A 11 19.47 -26.88 3.27
C LEU A 11 18.93 -25.57 3.85
N ALA A 12 17.97 -24.94 3.17
CA ALA A 12 17.21 -23.83 3.72
C ALA A 12 15.80 -24.30 4.04
N ARG A 13 15.37 -24.11 5.30
CA ARG A 13 13.98 -24.33 5.71
C ARG A 13 13.24 -23.02 5.62
N VAL A 14 12.33 -22.91 4.66
CA VAL A 14 11.38 -21.80 4.59
C VAL A 14 10.27 -22.08 5.58
N VAL A 15 10.14 -21.22 6.59
CA VAL A 15 8.97 -21.15 7.46
C VAL A 15 8.18 -19.92 7.01
N PRO A 16 6.85 -20.03 6.81
CA PRO A 16 6.02 -18.85 6.65
C PRO A 16 6.19 -18.00 7.90
N THR A 17 6.78 -16.83 7.76
CA THR A 17 6.59 -15.78 8.76
C THR A 17 5.24 -15.17 8.47
N ASP A 18 4.41 -15.06 9.51
CA ASP A 18 3.22 -14.22 9.54
C ASP A 18 3.67 -12.74 9.42
N ALA A 19 4.22 -12.35 8.27
CA ALA A 19 5.00 -11.12 8.09
C ALA A 19 4.14 -9.90 7.71
N ALA A 20 2.82 -9.96 7.90
CA ALA A 20 2.06 -8.74 8.11
C ALA A 20 1.88 -8.61 9.62
N ASP A 21 2.32 -7.49 10.22
CA ASP A 21 1.85 -7.14 11.54
C ASP A 21 0.32 -7.17 11.48
N PRO A 22 -0.38 -8.05 12.22
CA PRO A 22 -1.85 -8.12 12.16
C PRO A 22 -2.50 -6.79 12.59
N ALA A 23 -1.76 -5.87 13.22
CA ALA A 23 -2.20 -4.51 13.48
C ALA A 23 -2.18 -3.58 12.24
N LEU A 24 -1.40 -3.92 11.20
CA LEU A 24 -1.38 -3.23 9.91
C LEU A 24 -2.35 -3.82 8.89
N ALA A 25 -2.92 -5.00 9.17
CA ALA A 25 -3.88 -5.63 8.28
C ALA A 25 -5.12 -4.75 8.10
N GLU A 26 -5.43 -4.48 6.83
CA GLU A 26 -6.57 -3.68 6.42
C GLU A 26 -7.87 -4.46 6.65
N ALA A 27 -8.78 -3.86 7.41
CA ALA A 27 -10.12 -4.39 7.67
C ALA A 27 -11.12 -3.56 6.87
N PRO A 28 -11.87 -4.15 5.91
CA PRO A 28 -12.74 -3.39 4.99
C PRO A 28 -13.72 -2.45 5.69
N ASP A 29 -14.25 -2.85 6.84
CA ASP A 29 -15.17 -2.01 7.62
C ASP A 29 -14.47 -0.76 8.20
N ILE A 30 -13.19 -0.85 8.57
CA ILE A 30 -12.40 0.25 9.11
C ILE A 30 -12.01 1.23 8.00
N GLU A 31 -11.63 0.72 6.83
CA GLU A 31 -11.34 1.54 5.64
C GLU A 31 -12.56 2.35 5.19
N ALA A 32 -13.72 1.69 5.11
CA ALA A 32 -14.97 2.36 4.75
C ALA A 32 -15.32 3.49 5.72
N ILE A 33 -15.07 3.31 7.02
CA ILE A 33 -15.24 4.37 8.02
C ILE A 33 -14.24 5.51 7.76
N GLY A 34 -12.97 5.20 7.52
CA GLY A 34 -11.94 6.20 7.22
C GLY A 34 -12.31 7.07 6.02
N MET A 35 -12.66 6.42 4.91
CA MET A 35 -13.08 7.09 3.68
C MET A 35 -14.29 8.01 3.90
N ARG A 36 -15.30 7.50 4.61
CA ARG A 36 -16.48 8.30 4.95
C ARG A 36 -16.11 9.54 5.77
N VAL A 37 -15.29 9.39 6.82
CA VAL A 37 -14.84 10.51 7.67
C VAL A 37 -14.06 11.56 6.85
N ALA A 38 -13.14 11.12 5.99
CA ALA A 38 -12.35 12.02 5.15
C ALA A 38 -13.24 12.79 4.14
N LEU A 39 -14.15 12.11 3.45
CA LEU A 39 -15.08 12.73 2.51
C LEU A 39 -16.04 13.72 3.20
N GLU A 40 -16.58 13.34 4.35
CA GLU A 40 -17.46 14.21 5.15
C GLU A 40 -16.71 15.47 5.62
N TYR A 41 -15.47 15.32 6.09
CA TYR A 41 -14.63 16.44 6.49
C TYR A 41 -14.38 17.41 5.33
N GLU A 42 -13.93 16.92 4.18
CA GLU A 42 -13.62 17.78 3.03
C GLU A 42 -14.87 18.51 2.51
N ARG A 43 -16.02 17.84 2.47
CA ARG A 43 -17.31 18.46 2.10
C ARG A 43 -17.74 19.53 3.09
N ALA A 44 -17.50 19.32 4.39
CA ALA A 44 -17.76 20.32 5.42
C ALA A 44 -16.83 21.55 5.31
N GLN A 45 -15.69 21.41 4.65
CA GLN A 45 -14.79 22.53 4.30
C GLN A 45 -15.16 23.20 2.96
N GLU A 46 -16.38 22.97 2.45
CA GLU A 46 -16.88 23.51 1.17
C GLU A 46 -16.08 23.04 -0.06
N ARG A 47 -15.40 21.89 0.06
CA ARG A 47 -14.64 21.30 -1.05
C ARG A 47 -15.46 20.24 -1.78
N SER A 48 -15.26 20.14 -3.09
CA SER A 48 -15.79 19.07 -3.91
C SER A 48 -14.89 17.84 -3.79
N ALA A 49 -15.24 16.92 -2.88
CA ALA A 49 -14.50 15.69 -2.61
C ALA A 49 -15.08 14.48 -3.36
N GLU A 50 -14.26 13.89 -4.23
CA GLU A 50 -14.54 12.75 -5.10
C GLU A 50 -13.71 11.54 -4.67
N ASP A 51 -14.36 10.38 -4.58
CA ASP A 51 -13.70 9.09 -4.34
C ASP A 51 -13.16 8.52 -5.65
N VAL A 52 -11.84 8.34 -5.72
CA VAL A 52 -11.08 7.82 -6.86
C VAL A 52 -10.21 6.62 -6.45
N SER A 53 -10.44 6.04 -5.27
CA SER A 53 -9.67 4.92 -4.71
C SER A 53 -9.57 3.72 -5.66
N SER A 54 -10.64 3.44 -6.41
CA SER A 54 -10.67 2.36 -7.40
C SER A 54 -9.85 2.60 -8.67
N GLU A 55 -9.32 3.80 -8.88
CA GLU A 55 -8.56 4.18 -10.08
C GLU A 55 -7.05 3.90 -9.97
N ASN A 56 -6.56 3.49 -8.79
CA ASN A 56 -5.15 3.16 -8.54
C ASN A 56 -4.17 4.33 -8.86
N LEU A 57 -4.58 5.55 -8.52
CA LEU A 57 -3.81 6.78 -8.77
C LEU A 57 -2.74 7.08 -7.71
N GLY A 58 -2.66 6.27 -6.65
CA GLY A 58 -1.76 6.48 -5.50
C GLY A 58 -2.30 7.45 -4.44
N TYR A 59 -3.61 7.69 -4.47
CA TYR A 59 -4.41 8.41 -3.47
C TYR A 59 -5.88 8.03 -3.65
N ASP A 60 -6.69 8.22 -2.60
CA ASP A 60 -8.09 7.77 -2.57
C ASP A 60 -9.09 8.86 -2.93
N ILE A 61 -8.80 10.12 -2.58
CA ILE A 61 -9.75 11.23 -2.73
C ILE A 61 -9.10 12.37 -3.49
N ARG A 62 -9.80 12.88 -4.51
CA ARG A 62 -9.52 14.17 -5.13
C ARG A 62 -10.47 15.21 -4.58
N SER A 63 -9.94 16.22 -3.91
CA SER A 63 -10.74 17.27 -3.25
C SER A 63 -10.38 18.65 -3.79
N THR A 64 -11.33 19.33 -4.42
CA THR A 64 -11.11 20.65 -5.04
C THR A 64 -11.84 21.74 -4.25
N ALA A 65 -11.12 22.80 -3.84
CA ALA A 65 -11.71 23.96 -3.18
C ALA A 65 -12.41 24.91 -4.17
N PRO A 66 -13.25 25.85 -3.67
CA PRO A 66 -13.89 26.87 -4.50
C PRO A 66 -12.92 27.76 -5.29
N ASP A 67 -11.70 27.95 -4.79
CA ASP A 67 -10.62 28.72 -5.43
C ASP A 67 -9.83 27.91 -6.48
N GLY A 68 -10.16 26.63 -6.66
CA GLY A 68 -9.50 25.71 -7.57
C GLY A 68 -8.30 24.96 -6.99
N ALA A 69 -7.89 25.22 -5.74
CA ALA A 69 -6.82 24.47 -5.10
C ALA A 69 -7.21 23.01 -4.89
N VAL A 70 -6.35 22.06 -5.29
CA VAL A 70 -6.63 20.62 -5.21
C VAL A 70 -5.84 19.99 -4.06
N ARG A 71 -6.48 19.04 -3.37
CA ARG A 71 -5.83 18.09 -2.46
C ARG A 71 -5.97 16.69 -3.04
N TYR A 72 -4.86 15.97 -3.09
CA TYR A 72 -4.80 14.55 -3.39
C TYR A 72 -4.59 13.82 -2.06
N ILE A 73 -5.62 13.12 -1.59
CA ILE A 73 -5.67 12.62 -0.23
C ILE A 73 -5.62 11.10 -0.23
N GLU A 74 -4.65 10.56 0.49
CA GLU A 74 -4.56 9.15 0.86
C GLU A 74 -5.15 8.96 2.27
N VAL A 75 -6.02 7.97 2.46
CA VAL A 75 -6.73 7.74 3.71
C VAL A 75 -6.29 6.44 4.35
N LYS A 76 -5.68 6.52 5.53
CA LYS A 76 -5.34 5.34 6.34
C LYS A 76 -6.21 5.32 7.60
N ALA A 77 -6.87 4.20 7.84
CA ALA A 77 -7.75 4.04 9.00
C ALA A 77 -7.26 2.93 9.93
N ARG A 78 -7.46 3.14 11.23
CA ARG A 78 -7.14 2.16 12.27
C ARG A 78 -8.24 2.10 13.33
N ALA A 79 -8.47 0.90 13.86
CA ALA A 79 -9.39 0.72 14.99
C ALA A 79 -8.84 1.33 16.30
N ARG A 80 -7.52 1.52 16.40
CA ARG A 80 -6.79 2.08 17.55
C ARG A 80 -5.57 2.88 17.05
N THR A 81 -4.91 3.63 17.92
CA THR A 81 -3.62 4.28 17.63
C THR A 81 -2.55 3.29 17.21
N GLY A 82 -1.76 3.64 16.19
CA GLY A 82 -0.68 2.79 15.72
C GLY A 82 -0.03 3.27 14.41
N ALA A 83 0.91 2.47 13.92
CA ALA A 83 1.60 2.75 12.67
C ALA A 83 0.66 2.63 11.45
N VAL A 84 0.92 3.46 10.45
CA VAL A 84 0.31 3.39 9.12
C VAL A 84 1.40 3.05 8.11
N ALA A 85 1.06 2.20 7.14
CA ALA A 85 1.93 1.90 6.00
C ALA A 85 1.42 2.66 4.79
N LEU A 86 2.33 3.13 3.95
CA LEU A 86 2.04 3.60 2.61
C LEU A 86 2.57 2.58 1.61
N THR A 87 1.79 2.30 0.57
CA THR A 87 2.29 1.47 -0.52
C THR A 87 3.39 2.22 -1.30
N PRO A 88 4.25 1.52 -2.06
CA PRO A 88 5.25 2.20 -2.88
C PRO A 88 4.66 3.21 -3.88
N ASN A 89 3.45 2.94 -4.41
CA ASN A 89 2.77 3.84 -5.32
C ASN A 89 2.31 5.13 -4.61
N GLU A 90 1.69 5.00 -3.44
CA GLU A 90 1.27 6.12 -2.60
C GLU A 90 2.47 6.99 -2.19
N TRP A 91 3.55 6.36 -1.70
CA TRP A 91 4.75 7.10 -1.29
C TRP A 91 5.43 7.81 -2.45
N LEU A 92 5.46 7.20 -3.63
CA LEU A 92 5.97 7.83 -4.85
C LEU A 92 5.10 9.02 -5.27
N MET A 93 3.78 8.89 -5.15
CA MET A 93 2.86 9.99 -5.47
C MET A 93 2.94 11.13 -4.46
N ALA A 94 3.11 10.84 -3.17
CA ALA A 94 3.37 11.82 -2.14
C ALA A 94 4.61 12.67 -2.47
N GLN A 95 5.70 12.03 -2.90
CA GLN A 95 6.93 12.73 -3.31
C GLN A 95 6.73 13.61 -4.55
N ARG A 96 5.90 13.18 -5.50
CA ARG A 96 5.65 13.91 -6.76
C ARG A 96 4.75 15.13 -6.56
N LEU A 97 3.70 14.97 -5.76
CA LEU A 97 2.66 15.99 -5.55
C LEU A 97 2.98 16.95 -4.39
N GLY A 98 3.85 16.53 -3.45
CA GLY A 98 4.38 17.38 -2.38
C GLY A 98 3.28 18.10 -1.59
N GLY A 99 3.26 19.43 -1.66
CA GLY A 99 2.29 20.28 -0.94
C GLY A 99 0.82 20.06 -1.32
N GLU A 100 0.54 19.43 -2.45
CA GLU A 100 -0.82 19.07 -2.87
C GLU A 100 -1.24 17.67 -2.37
N TYR A 101 -0.29 16.85 -1.89
CA TYR A 101 -0.56 15.53 -1.32
C TYR A 101 -0.82 15.62 0.19
N TRP A 102 -1.83 14.89 0.64
CA TRP A 102 -2.23 14.84 2.03
C TRP A 102 -2.41 13.40 2.47
N LEU A 103 -1.85 13.07 3.63
CA LEU A 103 -2.15 11.82 4.33
C LEU A 103 -3.18 12.12 5.42
N TYR A 104 -4.34 11.48 5.33
CA TYR A 104 -5.39 11.53 6.35
C TYR A 104 -5.32 10.23 7.14
N VAL A 105 -5.10 10.34 8.45
CA VAL A 105 -5.08 9.19 9.36
C VAL A 105 -6.30 9.26 10.25
N VAL A 106 -7.15 8.23 10.21
CA VAL A 106 -8.34 8.11 11.07
C VAL A 106 -8.06 7.07 12.14
N GLU A 107 -7.87 7.52 13.37
CA GLU A 107 -7.75 6.65 14.53
C GLU A 107 -9.10 6.37 15.17
N HIS A 108 -9.17 5.33 16.01
CA HIS A 108 -10.37 4.99 16.78
C HIS A 108 -11.65 4.82 15.93
N ALA A 109 -11.50 4.43 14.66
CA ALA A 109 -12.55 4.45 13.64
C ALA A 109 -13.86 3.74 14.08
N ALA A 110 -13.76 2.63 14.81
CA ALA A 110 -14.92 1.86 15.27
C ALA A 110 -15.65 2.44 16.49
N THR A 111 -15.17 3.54 17.08
CA THR A 111 -15.67 4.08 18.35
C THR A 111 -15.91 5.58 18.30
N ALA A 112 -14.85 6.38 18.39
CA ALA A 112 -14.86 7.82 18.28
C ALA A 112 -13.77 8.21 17.28
N ALA A 113 -14.12 8.21 15.99
CA ALA A 113 -13.15 8.44 14.93
C ALA A 113 -12.47 9.80 15.07
N GLU A 114 -11.14 9.80 15.08
CA GLU A 114 -10.30 11.01 15.18
C GLU A 114 -9.49 11.17 13.90
N LEU A 115 -9.68 12.30 13.21
CA LEU A 115 -9.01 12.59 11.94
C LEU A 115 -7.77 13.46 12.17
N TYR A 116 -6.62 12.96 11.71
CA TYR A 116 -5.35 13.67 11.64
C TYR A 116 -4.94 13.89 10.19
N MET A 117 -4.36 15.05 9.88
CA MET A 117 -4.00 15.42 8.51
C MET A 117 -2.54 15.84 8.43
N VAL A 118 -1.82 15.28 7.47
CA VAL A 118 -0.42 15.62 7.20
C VAL A 118 -0.30 16.07 5.74
N GLN A 119 -0.19 17.37 5.52
CA GLN A 119 0.18 17.93 4.21
C GLN A 119 1.64 17.62 3.92
N ASP A 120 1.97 17.19 2.71
CA ASP A 120 3.32 16.86 2.28
C ASP A 120 4.00 15.85 3.23
N PRO A 121 3.43 14.63 3.37
CA PRO A 121 4.02 13.61 4.24
C PRO A 121 5.41 13.18 3.76
N ALA A 122 5.72 13.34 2.46
CA ALA A 122 7.02 12.99 1.89
C ALA A 122 8.17 13.82 2.48
N THR A 123 7.95 15.11 2.80
CA THR A 123 8.97 15.96 3.43
C THR A 123 8.93 15.91 4.96
N LYS A 124 7.77 15.57 5.55
CA LYS A 124 7.54 15.62 7.00
C LYS A 124 7.74 14.30 7.73
N LEU A 125 7.57 13.18 7.04
CA LEU A 125 7.70 11.84 7.62
C LEU A 125 8.99 11.17 7.14
N ARG A 126 9.54 10.30 7.97
CA ARG A 126 10.64 9.40 7.60
C ARG A 126 10.19 7.97 7.78
N PRO A 127 9.53 7.37 6.79
CA PRO A 127 9.14 5.96 6.87
C PRO A 127 10.40 5.10 6.82
N ASP A 128 10.42 4.03 7.62
CA ASP A 128 11.38 2.95 7.44
C ASP A 128 11.01 2.19 6.16
N GLU A 129 11.94 2.11 5.21
CA GLU A 129 11.71 1.34 3.99
C GLU A 129 11.72 -0.15 4.31
N VAL A 130 10.54 -0.76 4.40
CA VAL A 130 10.39 -2.20 4.55
C VAL A 130 10.42 -2.84 3.16
N VAL A 131 11.60 -3.25 2.71
CA VAL A 131 11.77 -3.93 1.43
C VAL A 131 11.41 -5.42 1.59
N GLU A 132 10.14 -5.76 1.35
CA GLU A 132 9.72 -7.15 1.19
C GLU A 132 9.88 -7.60 -0.27
N VAL A 133 11.08 -8.02 -0.68
CA VAL A 133 11.22 -8.76 -1.94
C VAL A 133 11.90 -10.09 -1.69
N VAL A 134 11.09 -11.16 -1.69
CA VAL A 134 11.59 -12.49 -2.02
C VAL A 134 10.75 -13.08 -3.14
N ARG A 135 11.36 -13.21 -4.32
CA ARG A 135 10.83 -13.90 -5.49
C ARG A 135 11.70 -15.10 -5.81
N TYR A 136 11.08 -16.27 -5.97
CA TYR A 136 11.66 -17.39 -6.69
C TYR A 136 10.71 -17.84 -7.79
N VAL A 137 11.06 -17.44 -9.01
CA VAL A 137 10.44 -17.95 -10.22
C VAL A 137 11.17 -19.23 -10.57
N VAL A 138 10.55 -20.37 -10.33
CA VAL A 138 11.03 -21.63 -10.89
C VAL A 138 10.25 -21.81 -12.18
N ARG A 139 10.98 -21.60 -13.28
CA ARG A 139 10.47 -21.78 -14.64
C ARG A 139 10.53 -23.24 -15.02
N ASP A 140 10.62 -24.12 -14.02
CA ASP A 140 10.96 -25.49 -14.21
C ASP A 140 9.92 -25.98 -15.23
N TRP A 141 10.34 -26.40 -16.41
CA TRP A 141 11.63 -26.96 -16.64
C TRP A 141 11.50 -27.46 -18.06
N LYS A 142 12.24 -26.93 -19.02
CA LYS A 142 12.38 -27.67 -20.29
C LYS A 142 13.37 -28.82 -20.18
N GLU A 143 14.09 -28.87 -19.07
CA GLU A 143 15.38 -29.53 -18.97
C GLU A 143 15.32 -30.78 -18.11
N ALA A 144 14.30 -30.85 -17.27
CA ALA A 144 13.73 -32.16 -17.02
C ALA A 144 12.86 -32.63 -18.22
N ALA A 145 12.63 -31.83 -19.29
CA ALA A 145 11.68 -32.10 -20.39
C ALA A 145 12.33 -32.61 -21.68
N ASP A 146 11.57 -33.29 -22.54
CA ASP A 146 12.08 -34.09 -23.68
C ASP A 146 12.62 -33.30 -24.91
N GLY A 147 12.66 -31.94 -24.92
CA GLY A 147 13.31 -31.08 -25.97
C GLY A 147 12.40 -30.14 -26.82
N PRO A 148 12.94 -29.22 -27.67
CA PRO A 148 12.17 -28.24 -28.48
C PRO A 148 11.83 -28.71 -29.92
N ALA A 149 10.74 -28.23 -30.54
CA ALA A 149 10.45 -28.42 -31.98
C ALA A 149 11.30 -27.47 -32.85
N ALA A 150 12.02 -27.98 -33.85
CA ALA A 150 12.87 -27.18 -34.74
C ALA A 150 12.05 -26.18 -35.58
N GLN A 151 12.53 -24.93 -35.70
CA GLN A 151 11.99 -23.87 -36.57
C GLN A 151 12.72 -23.86 -37.92
N GLY A 152 11.98 -23.57 -39.01
CA GLY A 152 12.49 -23.27 -40.35
C GLY A 152 11.98 -21.93 -40.84
#